data_AF-A0A2D6R0F5-F1
#
_entry.id   AF-A0A2D6R0F5-F1
#
_cell.length_a   1.000
_cell.length_b   1.000
_cell.length_c   1.000
_cell.angle_alpha   90.00
_cell.angle_beta   90.00
_cell.angle_gamma   90.00
#
_symmetry.space_group_name_H-M   'P 1'
#
loop_
_entity.id
_entity.type
_entity.pdbx_description
1 polymer ?
#
loop_
_entity_poly.entity_id
_entity_poly.type
_entity_poly.pdbx_seq_one_letter_code
_entity_poly.pdbx_strand_id
1 'polypeptide(L)' 'MGKVLVFVGLAVAALGGLMMLGLPLGRLPGDLVFRRGNVTVYVPIATSIALSLLVALIVTMMRR' A
#
# COMPACT_ATOMS: atom_id res chain seq x y z
N MET A 1 -20.59 -11.19 7.93
CA MET A 1 -20.09 -11.84 6.69
C MET A 1 -19.72 -10.83 5.61
N GLY A 2 -20.59 -9.90 5.20
CA GLY A 2 -20.27 -8.92 4.13
C GLY A 2 -19.01 -8.07 4.35
N LYS A 3 -18.77 -7.59 5.58
CA LYS A 3 -17.55 -6.83 5.93
C LYS A 3 -16.25 -7.61 5.67
N VAL A 4 -16.26 -8.93 5.93
CA VAL A 4 -15.10 -9.81 5.71
C VAL A 4 -14.85 -9.98 4.21
N LEU A 5 -15.90 -10.15 3.40
CA LEU A 5 -15.77 -10.23 1.95
C LEU A 5 -15.15 -8.96 1.35
N VAL A 6 -15.59 -7.78 1.82
CA VAL A 6 -15.03 -6.49 1.37
C VAL A 6 -13.56 -6.39 1.73
N PHE A 7 -13.17 -6.79 2.95
CA PHE A 7 -11.79 -6.77 3.39
C PHE A 7 -10.88 -7.69 2.57
N VAL A 8 -11.32 -8.93 2.35
CA VAL A 8 -10.59 -9.91 1.54
C VAL A 8 -10.45 -9.43 0.09
N GLY A 9 -11.51 -8.88 -0.50
CA GLY A 9 -11.47 -8.32 -1.85
C GLY A 9 -10.47 -7.16 -1.99
N LEU A 10 -10.43 -6.27 -1.00
CA LEU A 10 -9.46 -5.16 -0.97
C LEU A 10 -8.02 -5.63 -0.79
N ALA A 11 -7.79 -6.63 0.07
CA ALA A 11 -6.46 -7.22 0.24
C ALA A 11 -5.97 -7.90 -1.04
N VAL A 12 -6.84 -8.66 -1.71
CA VAL A 12 -6.53 -9.31 -3.00
C VAL A 12 -6.28 -8.28 -4.09
N ALA A 13 -7.10 -7.23 -4.18
CA ALA A 13 -6.91 -6.15 -5.16
C ALA A 13 -5.59 -5.38 -4.93
N ALA A 14 -5.24 -5.12 -3.66
CA ALA A 14 -3.97 -4.49 -3.31
C ALA A 14 -2.76 -5.36 -3.72
N LEU A 15 -2.81 -6.67 -3.43
CA LEU A 15 -1.76 -7.62 -3.83
C LEU A 15 -1.65 -7.75 -5.36
N GLY A 16 -2.77 -7.85 -6.06
CA GLY A 16 -2.81 -7.91 -7.52
C GLY A 16 -2.27 -6.63 -8.17
N GLY A 17 -2.64 -5.46 -7.64
CA GLY A 17 -2.11 -4.17 -8.07
C GLY A 17 -0.60 -4.06 -7.86
N LEU A 18 -0.10 -4.55 -6.71
CA LEU A 18 1.33 -4.60 -6.41
C LEU A 18 2.10 -5.46 -7.43
N MET A 19 1.53 -6.60 -7.82
CA MET A 19 2.11 -7.50 -8.82
C MET A 19 2.08 -6.93 -10.24
N MET A 20 0.98 -6.29 -10.64
CA MET A 20 0.84 -5.67 -11.98
C MET A 20 1.85 -4.54 -12.22
N LEU A 21 2.24 -3.81 -11.17
CA LEU A 21 3.22 -2.74 -11.28
C LEU A 21 4.65 -3.25 -11.54
N GLY A 22 4.92 -4.57 -11.45
CA GLY A 22 6.22 -5.17 -11.78
C GLY A 22 7.37 -4.67 -10.91
N LEU A 23 7.05 -4.13 -9.73
CA LEU A 23 8.00 -3.42 -8.90
C LEU A 23 8.84 -4.40 -8.10
N PRO A 24 10.17 -4.19 -7.98
CA PRO A 24 10.92 -4.81 -6.91
C PRO A 24 10.26 -4.39 -5.60
N LEU A 25 9.85 -5.38 -4.78
CA LEU A 25 9.20 -5.21 -3.48
C LEU A 25 9.80 -3.99 -2.73
N GLY A 26 9.09 -2.86 -2.75
CA GLY A 26 9.54 -1.60 -2.11
C GLY A 26 9.76 -0.37 -3.01
N ARG A 27 9.35 -0.35 -4.28
CA ARG A 27 9.38 0.89 -5.11
C ARG A 27 8.05 1.18 -5.79
N LEU A 28 7.04 1.70 -5.09
CA LEU A 28 5.81 2.11 -5.78
C LEU A 28 6.06 3.35 -6.65
N PRO A 29 5.46 3.46 -7.86
CA PRO A 29 5.47 4.72 -8.59
C PRO A 29 4.72 5.75 -7.72
N GLY A 30 5.44 6.78 -7.26
CA GLY A 30 4.99 7.71 -6.22
C GLY A 30 5.85 7.68 -4.95
N ASP A 31 6.66 6.64 -4.75
CA ASP A 31 7.73 6.64 -3.75
C ASP A 31 8.91 7.45 -4.30
N LEU A 32 9.29 8.52 -3.58
CA LEU A 32 10.41 9.35 -3.97
C LEU A 32 11.72 8.65 -3.62
N VAL A 33 12.48 8.28 -4.64
CA VAL A 33 13.81 7.71 -4.50
C VAL A 33 14.85 8.78 -4.84
N PHE A 34 15.44 9.36 -3.81
CA PHE A 34 16.54 10.30 -3.97
C PHE A 34 17.85 9.52 -4.00
N ARG A 35 18.55 9.55 -5.14
CA ARG A 35 19.86 8.91 -5.29
C ARG A 35 20.92 9.99 -5.49
N ARG A 36 21.87 10.11 -4.56
CA ARG A 36 22.99 11.04 -4.64
C ARG A 36 24.31 10.31 -4.30
N GLY A 37 25.10 10.01 -5.33
CA GLY A 37 26.33 9.22 -5.18
C GLY A 37 26.05 7.82 -4.61
N ASN A 38 26.69 7.49 -3.49
CA ASN A 38 26.49 6.21 -2.77
C ASN A 38 25.27 6.20 -1.83
N VAL A 39 24.55 7.31 -1.68
CA VAL A 39 23.41 7.41 -0.76
C VAL A 39 22.11 7.29 -1.55
N THR A 40 21.25 6.35 -1.13
CA THR A 40 19.89 6.18 -1.66
C THR A 40 18.89 6.35 -0.52
N VAL A 41 18.06 7.38 -0.61
CA VAL A 41 16.98 7.64 0.36
C VAL A 41 15.66 7.26 -0.31
N TYR A 42 14.93 6.34 0.31
CA TYR A 42 13.59 5.94 -0.12
C TYR A 42 12.55 6.61 0.76
N VAL A 43 11.63 7.34 0.15
CA VAL A 43 10.50 7.97 0.83
C VAL A 43 9.21 7.30 0.34
N PRO A 44 8.67 6.32 1.09
CA PRO A 44 7.56 5.50 0.64
C PRO A 44 6.20 6.18 0.85
N ILE A 45 5.96 7.30 0.14
CA ILE A 45 4.75 8.13 0.32
C ILE A 45 3.49 7.38 -0.13
N ALA A 46 3.52 6.78 -1.33
CA ALA A 46 2.37 6.07 -1.87
C ALA A 46 2.00 4.88 -0.98
N THR A 47 3.01 4.14 -0.53
CA THR A 47 2.83 3.00 0.38
C THR A 47 2.25 3.43 1.73
N SER A 48 2.72 4.54 2.30
CA SER A 48 2.26 5.03 3.59
C SER A 48 0.80 5.49 3.54
N ILE A 49 0.40 6.18 2.47
CA ILE A 49 -0.99 6.62 2.27
C ILE A 49 -1.93 5.43 2.10
N ALA A 50 -1.53 4.44 1.27
CA ALA A 50 -2.32 3.23 1.06
C ALA A 50 -2.50 2.45 2.37
N LEU A 51 -1.43 2.29 3.15
CA LEU A 51 -1.46 1.61 4.44
C LEU A 51 -2.36 2.36 5.45
N SER A 52 -2.25 3.68 5.54
CA SER A 52 -3.11 4.51 6.40
C SER A 52 -4.59 4.39 6.04
N LEU A 53 -4.94 4.41 4.76
CA LEU A 53 -6.32 4.21 4.30
C LEU A 53 -6.84 2.82 4.64
N LEU A 54 -6.01 1.80 4.46
CA LEU A 54 -6.37 0.42 4.77
C LEU A 54 -6.63 0.24 6.27
N VAL A 55 -5.76 0.76 7.14
CA VAL A 55 -5.95 0.76 8.59
C VAL A 55 -7.19 1.56 9.00
N ALA A 56 -7.40 2.75 8.43
CA ALA A 56 -8.56 3.59 8.71
C ALA A 56 -9.87 2.87 8.35
N LEU A 57 -9.89 2.15 7.22
CA LEU A 57 -11.04 1.35 6.79
C LEU A 57 -11.34 0.21 7.76
N ILE A 58 -10.31 -0.51 8.21
CA ILE A 58 -10.44 -1.58 9.21
C ILE A 58 -11.03 -1.02 10.51
N VAL A 59 -10.44 0.05 11.06
CA VAL A 59 -10.87 0.67 12.32
C VAL A 59 -12.30 1.18 12.22
N THR A 60 -12.66 1.80 11.09
CA THR A 60 -14.02 2.30 10.84
C THR A 60 -15.03 1.16 10.74
N MET A 61 -14.65 0.04 10.14
CA MET A 61 -15.48 -1.17 10.04
C MET A 61 -15.65 -1.91 11.37
N MET A 62 -14.64 -1.88 12.25
CA MET A 62 -14.69 -2.46 13.60
C MET A 62 -15.47 -1.61 14.61
N ARG A 63 -15.53 -0.28 14.41
CA ARG A 63 -16.31 0.64 15.28
C ARG A 63 -17.83 0.56 15.08
N ARG A 64 -18.31 -0.23 14.12
CA ARG A 64 -19.74 -0.53 13.87
C ARG A 64 -19.97 -2.02 13.98
#